data_AF-A0A971ASI0-F1
#
_entry.id   AF-A0A971ASI0-F1
#
_cell.length_a   1.000
_cell.length_b   1.000
_cell.length_c   1.000
_cell.angle_alpha   90.00
_cell.angle_beta   90.00
_cell.angle_gamma   90.00
#
_symmetry.space_group_name_H-M   'P 1'
#
loop_
_entity.id
_entity.type
_entity.pdbx_description
1 polymer ?
#
loop_
_entity_poly.entity_id
_entity_poly.type
_entity_poly.pdbx_seq_one_letter_code
_entity_poly.pdbx_strand_id
1 'polypeptide(L)'
;PASFEARSLLPLLRGEPGASGRDYVFAEHGRDGILRETEFVTMVRSREWKLVHFLDEPFGQLFDLTDDPGEVRNLWGDPGYQDVKRELLDAMREWLVRSNYSTREWASNCR
;
A
#
# COMPACT_ATOMS: atom_id res chain seq x y z
N PRO A 1 -2.39 10.71 -20.06
CA PRO A 1 -1.32 11.56 -19.48
C PRO A 1 0.04 10.95 -19.84
N ALA A 2 1.11 11.75 -19.80
CA ALA A 2 2.46 11.26 -20.09
C ALA A 2 2.96 10.22 -19.06
N SER A 3 2.39 10.23 -17.85
CA SER A 3 2.62 9.23 -16.82
C SER A 3 1.31 8.73 -16.20
N PHE A 4 1.31 7.45 -15.81
CA PHE A 4 0.27 6.79 -15.02
C PHE A 4 0.96 5.80 -14.07
N GLU A 5 0.44 5.67 -12.84
CA GLU A 5 0.91 4.66 -11.88
C GLU A 5 0.49 3.24 -12.26
N ALA A 6 -0.61 3.10 -13.01
CA ALA A 6 -1.16 1.81 -13.42
C ALA A 6 -0.23 1.10 -14.43
N ARG A 7 0.04 -0.18 -14.18
CA ARG A 7 0.72 -1.09 -15.11
C ARG A 7 -0.31 -2.00 -15.75
N SER A 8 -0.20 -2.22 -17.06
CA SER A 8 -1.10 -3.10 -17.79
C SER A 8 -1.00 -4.54 -17.28
N LEU A 9 -2.14 -5.22 -17.15
CA LEU A 9 -2.22 -6.65 -16.84
C LEU A 9 -2.15 -7.54 -18.09
N LEU A 10 -2.14 -6.95 -19.30
CA LEU A 10 -2.15 -7.72 -20.55
C LEU A 10 -1.00 -8.74 -20.67
N PRO A 11 0.26 -8.43 -20.28
CA PRO A 11 1.35 -9.42 -20.32
C PRO A 11 1.06 -10.65 -19.48
N LEU A 12 0.48 -10.46 -18.28
CA LEU A 12 0.06 -11.56 -17.39
C LEU A 12 -1.08 -12.36 -18.01
N LEU A 13 -2.10 -11.70 -18.56
CA LEU A 13 -3.25 -12.35 -19.18
C LEU A 13 -2.89 -13.14 -20.45
N ARG A 14 -1.83 -12.72 -21.16
CA ARG A 14 -1.31 -13.39 -22.35
C ARG A 14 -0.31 -14.51 -22.03
N GLY A 15 0.08 -14.67 -20.76
CA GLY A 15 1.09 -15.65 -20.36
C GLY A 15 2.48 -15.34 -20.91
N GLU A 16 2.82 -14.06 -21.09
CA GLU A 16 4.15 -13.67 -21.58
C GLU A 16 5.24 -14.13 -20.60
N PRO A 17 6.32 -14.79 -21.07
CA PRO A 17 7.39 -15.26 -20.21
C PRO A 17 8.02 -14.12 -19.40
N GLY A 18 8.11 -14.30 -18.08
CA GLY A 18 8.68 -13.29 -17.18
C GLY A 18 7.71 -12.17 -16.77
N ALA A 19 6.45 -12.20 -17.21
CA ALA A 19 5.44 -11.28 -16.70
C ALA A 19 5.16 -11.56 -15.21
N SER A 20 5.28 -10.53 -14.37
CA SER A 20 5.01 -10.60 -12.93
C SER A 20 4.15 -9.43 -12.46
N GLY A 21 3.45 -9.65 -11.34
CA GLY A 21 2.72 -8.59 -10.64
C GLY A 21 3.67 -7.65 -9.87
N ARG A 22 3.10 -6.70 -9.13
CA ARG A 22 3.85 -5.90 -8.18
C ARG A 22 4.11 -6.70 -6.91
N ASP A 23 5.25 -6.47 -6.27
CA ASP A 23 5.57 -7.06 -4.96
C ASP A 23 4.67 -6.50 -3.85
N TYR A 24 4.30 -5.22 -4.00
CA TYR A 24 3.42 -4.50 -3.09
C TYR A 24 2.23 -3.90 -3.83
N VAL A 25 1.09 -3.88 -3.15
CA VAL A 25 -0.10 -3.11 -3.53
C VAL A 25 -0.44 -2.12 -2.43
N PHE A 26 -1.03 -1.00 -2.84
CA PHE A 26 -1.35 0.11 -1.96
C PHE A 26 -2.81 0.49 -2.09
N ALA A 27 -3.42 0.97 -1.01
CA ALA A 27 -4.74 1.58 -1.02
C ALA A 27 -4.76 2.76 -0.06
N GLU A 28 -5.57 3.76 -0.38
CA GLU A 28 -5.72 4.97 0.42
C GLU A 28 -7.22 5.21 0.65
N HIS A 29 -7.57 5.67 1.85
CA HIS A 29 -8.94 6.04 2.20
C HIS A 29 -8.91 7.33 3.01
N GLY A 30 -9.37 8.42 2.40
CA GLY A 30 -9.62 9.67 3.11
C GLY A 30 -10.94 9.62 3.88
N ARG A 31 -11.04 10.42 4.94
CA ARG A 31 -12.26 10.59 5.72
C ARG A 31 -13.50 10.75 4.85
N ASP A 32 -14.55 9.99 5.16
CA ASP A 32 -15.83 10.06 4.47
C ASP A 32 -16.99 9.68 5.40
N GLY A 33 -18.14 9.31 4.84
CA GLY A 33 -19.32 8.89 5.60
C GLY A 33 -19.15 7.57 6.36
N ILE A 34 -18.09 6.80 6.08
CA ILE A 34 -17.77 5.50 6.68
C ILE A 34 -16.58 5.66 7.63
N LEU A 35 -15.48 6.23 7.15
CA LEU A 35 -14.26 6.47 7.91
C LEU A 35 -14.36 7.80 8.67
N ARG A 36 -14.81 7.73 9.93
CA ARG A 36 -15.11 8.93 10.76
C ARG A 36 -14.13 9.23 11.88
N GLU A 37 -13.18 8.34 12.17
CA GLU A 37 -12.28 8.53 13.33
C GLU A 37 -10.89 9.03 12.93
N THR A 38 -10.50 8.88 11.67
CA THR A 38 -9.19 9.31 11.15
C THR A 38 -9.37 10.14 9.88
N GLU A 39 -8.41 11.02 9.59
CA GLU A 39 -8.42 11.85 8.39
C GLU A 39 -8.02 11.07 7.14
N PHE A 40 -7.06 10.14 7.27
CA PHE A 40 -6.48 9.45 6.13
C PHE A 40 -5.84 8.13 6.55
N VAL A 41 -6.07 7.10 5.74
CA VAL A 41 -5.51 5.77 5.92
C VAL A 41 -4.72 5.39 4.70
N THR A 42 -3.52 4.81 4.91
CA THR A 42 -2.74 4.19 3.86
C THR A 42 -2.48 2.74 4.21
N MET A 43 -2.76 1.85 3.26
CA MET A 43 -2.51 0.42 3.36
C MET A 43 -1.39 0.03 2.40
N VAL A 44 -0.47 -0.81 2.88
CA VAL A 44 0.51 -1.52 2.08
C VAL A 44 0.34 -3.01 2.31
N ARG A 45 0.35 -3.78 1.22
CA ARG A 45 0.22 -5.24 1.27
C ARG A 45 1.24 -5.89 0.35
N SER A 46 2.03 -6.79 0.92
CA SER A 46 2.84 -7.75 0.18
C SER A 46 2.07 -9.06 -0.01
N ARG A 47 2.76 -10.12 -0.43
CA ARG A 47 2.17 -11.47 -0.48
C ARG A 47 1.85 -12.02 0.91
N GLU A 48 2.70 -11.73 1.88
CA GLU A 48 2.71 -12.36 3.20
C GLU A 48 2.23 -11.41 4.30
N TRP A 49 2.26 -10.10 4.07
CA TRP A 49 1.99 -9.12 5.11
C TRP A 49 1.08 -8.01 4.64
N LYS A 50 0.31 -7.47 5.57
CA LYS A 50 -0.47 -6.25 5.37
C LYS A 50 -0.28 -5.31 6.54
N LEU A 51 -0.04 -4.04 6.24
CA LEU A 51 0.02 -2.96 7.20
C LEU A 51 -0.98 -1.87 6.84
N VAL A 52 -1.67 -1.34 7.84
CA VAL A 52 -2.56 -0.18 7.73
C VAL A 52 -2.07 0.91 8.68
N HIS A 53 -1.73 2.06 8.11
CA HIS A 53 -1.29 3.25 8.82
C HIS A 53 -2.42 4.28 8.88
N PHE A 54 -2.72 4.76 10.07
CA PHE A 54 -3.70 5.83 10.32
C PHE A 54 -2.94 7.13 10.52
N LEU A 55 -3.28 8.16 9.75
CA LEU A 55 -2.61 9.46 9.86
C LEU A 55 -2.76 10.04 11.27
N ASP A 56 -1.62 10.48 11.83
CA ASP A 56 -1.48 11.12 13.15
C ASP A 56 -1.89 10.28 14.37
N GLU A 57 -2.11 8.98 14.19
CA GLU A 57 -2.46 8.07 15.28
C GLU A 57 -1.27 7.22 15.75
N PRO A 58 -1.15 6.91 17.05
CA PRO A 58 -0.07 6.07 17.57
C PRO A 58 -0.30 4.57 17.30
N PHE A 59 -1.51 4.20 16.90
CA PHE A 59 -1.91 2.83 16.61
C PHE A 59 -2.03 2.56 15.11
N GLY A 60 -2.05 1.29 14.76
CA GLY A 60 -2.19 0.83 13.39
C GLY A 60 -2.54 -0.64 13.35
N GLN A 61 -2.49 -1.21 12.16
CA GLN A 61 -2.73 -2.64 11.98
C GLN A 61 -1.57 -3.30 11.25
N LEU A 62 -1.18 -4.49 11.71
CA LEU A 62 -0.21 -5.35 11.05
C LEU A 62 -0.77 -6.78 11.08
N PHE A 63 -0.83 -7.43 9.93
CA PHE A 63 -1.35 -8.79 9.80
C PHE A 63 -0.37 -9.67 9.03
N ASP A 64 -0.13 -10.86 9.56
CA ASP A 64 0.52 -11.96 8.85
C ASP A 64 -0.54 -12.68 8.01
N LEU A 65 -0.49 -12.54 6.70
CA LEU A 65 -1.46 -13.15 5.78
C LEU A 65 -1.16 -14.62 5.51
N THR A 66 0.03 -15.09 5.86
CA THR A 66 0.40 -16.51 5.75
C THR A 66 -0.26 -17.30 6.86
N ASP A 67 -0.12 -16.82 8.10
CA ASP A 67 -0.65 -17.49 9.29
C ASP A 67 -2.09 -17.04 9.64
N ASP A 68 -2.47 -15.81 9.29
CA ASP A 68 -3.77 -15.21 9.57
C ASP A 68 -4.38 -14.55 8.31
N PRO A 69 -4.80 -15.34 7.31
CA PRO A 69 -5.45 -14.83 6.10
C PRO A 69 -6.80 -14.14 6.37
N GLY A 70 -7.37 -14.33 7.57
CA GLY A 70 -8.60 -13.68 8.02
C GLY A 70 -8.40 -12.29 8.62
N GLU A 71 -7.15 -11.86 8.80
CA GLU A 71 -6.79 -10.55 9.36
C GLU A 71 -7.43 -10.29 10.74
N VAL A 72 -7.47 -11.32 11.59
CA VAL A 72 -8.13 -11.28 12.91
C VAL A 72 -7.17 -10.80 14.00
N ARG A 73 -5.89 -11.17 13.93
CA ARG A 73 -4.87 -10.87 14.94
C ARG A 73 -4.02 -9.69 14.51
N ASN A 74 -4.29 -8.53 15.12
CA ASN A 74 -3.44 -7.34 14.93
C ASN A 74 -2.11 -7.47 15.69
N LEU A 75 -0.99 -7.46 14.95
CA LEU A 75 0.39 -7.56 15.44
C LEU A 75 1.09 -6.21 15.59
N TRP A 76 0.42 -5.08 15.39
CA TRP A 76 1.03 -3.73 15.36
C TRP A 76 1.88 -3.39 16.59
N GLY A 77 1.41 -3.82 17.77
CA GLY A 77 2.04 -3.57 19.06
C GLY A 77 2.98 -4.69 19.53
N ASP A 78 3.12 -5.76 18.76
CA ASP A 78 3.94 -6.91 19.15
C ASP A 78 5.44 -6.60 18.88
N PRO A 79 6.30 -6.65 19.91
CA PRO A 79 7.74 -6.39 19.75
C PRO A 79 8.45 -7.37 18.81
N GLY A 80 7.91 -8.59 18.64
CA GLY A 80 8.48 -9.61 17.76
C GLY A 80 8.40 -9.27 16.26
N TYR A 81 7.52 -8.34 15.89
CA TYR A 81 7.24 -7.99 14.49
C TYR A 81 7.67 -6.57 14.11
N GLN A 82 8.53 -5.93 14.92
CA GLN A 82 8.99 -4.55 14.65
C GLN A 82 9.78 -4.42 13.35
N ASP A 83 10.55 -5.45 12.98
CA ASP A 83 11.32 -5.43 11.73
C ASP A 83 10.41 -5.49 10.51
N VAL A 84 9.39 -6.35 10.53
CA VAL A 84 8.36 -6.46 9.49
C VAL A 84 7.56 -5.15 9.38
N LYS A 85 7.15 -4.59 10.52
CA LYS A 85 6.48 -3.29 10.58
C LYS A 85 7.32 -2.20 9.91
N ARG A 86 8.61 -2.14 10.24
CA ARG A 86 9.54 -1.16 9.67
C ARG A 86 9.70 -1.34 8.17
N GLU A 87 9.87 -2.56 7.70
CA GLU A 87 9.98 -2.88 6.26
C GLU A 87 8.77 -2.36 5.47
N LEU A 88 7.55 -2.63 5.95
CA LEU A 88 6.33 -2.21 5.28
C LEU A 88 6.14 -0.69 5.32
N LEU A 89 6.49 -0.03 6.43
CA LEU A 89 6.48 1.43 6.52
C LEU A 89 7.51 2.07 5.56
N ASP A 90 8.70 1.47 5.43
CA ASP A 90 9.71 1.93 4.48
C ASP A 90 9.22 1.75 3.02
N ALA A 91 8.60 0.61 2.70
CA ALA A 91 8.02 0.36 1.39
C ALA A 91 6.89 1.36 1.05
N MET A 92 6.03 1.66 2.02
CA MET A 92 4.97 2.67 1.90
C MET A 92 5.56 4.06 1.63
N ARG A 93 6.52 4.50 2.44
CA ARG A 93 7.18 5.80 2.27
C ARG A 93 7.82 5.92 0.88
N GLU A 94 8.58 4.91 0.49
CA GLU A 94 9.28 4.91 -0.80
C GLU A 94 8.30 4.97 -1.97
N TRP A 95 7.19 4.22 -1.88
CA TRP A 95 6.14 4.26 -2.90
C TRP A 95 5.49 5.65 -2.99
N LEU A 96 5.11 6.26 -1.87
CA LEU A 96 4.50 7.60 -1.84
C LEU A 96 5.42 8.65 -2.49
N VAL A 97 6.72 8.63 -2.15
CA VAL A 97 7.70 9.56 -2.72
C VAL A 97 7.85 9.37 -4.22
N ARG A 98 7.99 8.14 -4.69
CA ARG A 98 8.15 7.83 -6.12
C ARG A 98 6.89 8.14 -6.92
N SER A 99 5.72 7.78 -6.39
CA SER A 99 4.43 8.04 -7.01
C SER A 99 4.19 9.54 -7.21
N ASN A 100 4.42 10.34 -6.16
CA ASN A 100 4.33 11.79 -6.24
C ASN A 100 5.30 12.38 -7.29
N TYR A 101 6.53 11.87 -7.36
CA TYR A 101 7.50 12.32 -8.36
C TYR A 101 7.07 11.97 -9.79
N SER A 102 6.64 10.72 -10.01
CA SER A 102 6.24 10.16 -11.31
C SER A 102 5.00 10.86 -11.89
N THR A 103 4.04 11.16 -11.02
CA THR A 103 2.73 11.70 -11.41
C THR A 103 2.62 13.22 -11.35
N ARG A 104 3.63 13.95 -10.86
CA ARG A 104 3.56 15.43 -10.68
C ARG A 104 3.08 16.22 -11.90
N GLU A 105 3.41 15.75 -13.11
CA GLU A 105 3.06 16.41 -14.38
C GLU A 105 1.72 15.94 -14.94
N TRP A 106 0.90 15.18 -14.19
CA TRP A 106 -0.31 14.55 -14.73
C TRP A 106 -1.29 15.55 -15.37
N ALA A 107 -1.37 16.77 -14.84
CA ALA A 107 -2.22 17.86 -15.31
C ALA A 107 -1.49 18.91 -16.17
N SER A 108 -0.21 18.70 -16.51
CA SER A 108 0.57 19.63 -17.32
C SER A 108 -0.04 19.88 -18.71
N ASN A 109 -0.73 18.88 -19.26
CA ASN A 109 -1.42 18.94 -20.55
C ASN A 109 -2.90 19.36 -20.45
N CYS A 110 -3.38 19.77 -19.27
CA CYS A 110 -4.76 20.23 -19.06
C CYS A 110 -4.89 21.76 -19.10
N ARG A 111 -3.94 22.46 -19.73
CA ARG A 111 -3.94 23.91 -19.91
C ARG A 111 -4.21 24.29 -21.37
#